data_AF-A0A961B278-F1
#
_entry.id   AF-A0A961B278-F1
#
_cell.length_a   1.000
_cell.length_b   1.000
_cell.length_c   1.000
_cell.angle_alpha   90.00
_cell.angle_beta   90.00
_cell.angle_gamma   90.00
#
_symmetry.space_group_name_H-M   'P 1'
#
loop_
_entity.id
_entity.type
_entity.pdbx_description
1 polymer ?
#
loop_
_entity_poly.entity_id
_entity_poly.type
_entity_poly.pdbx_seq_one_letter_code
_entity_poly.pdbx_strand_id
1 'polypeptide(L)'
;MNTAFFPPSPSRRDFLYGLGASLGSVAFSDLIGKEATAGPLAPKQPTLPARAKNVILLFMEGGPGHMDTFDPKPALTKLHKAESKLSKGQETGFKFYVGSPFQFRKVGQAGIEMCDQWKHLADPEVADELCNFRGCQAESLNHPEALYHMNTGSRLGADPAIGAWATYGLGTLNQNLPGYVVMTELAFPQGGAGNWSNGFLPAYYQGTRLRTEGSPILDLNSQPHKSREHQRRALDELAALNSDYARQHPEQRDLAARMETYELAYRMQMEVPEVLSIDGESEATRELYGLNETHTATFGRQCLLARRMVEKGVRFVQIFSGGWDSH
;
A
#
# COMPACT_ATOMS: atom_id res chain seq x y z
N MET A 1 5.96 -33.82 -72.05
CA MET A 1 4.88 -33.05 -71.39
C MET A 1 5.20 -33.01 -69.91
N ASN A 2 5.59 -31.85 -69.38
CA ASN A 2 5.80 -31.64 -67.95
C ASN A 2 4.44 -31.46 -67.28
N THR A 3 3.98 -32.46 -66.53
CA THR A 3 2.83 -32.31 -65.64
C THR A 3 3.33 -31.75 -64.31
N ALA A 4 2.99 -30.49 -64.03
CA ALA A 4 3.27 -29.84 -62.75
C ALA A 4 2.50 -30.55 -61.62
N PHE A 5 3.23 -31.06 -60.62
CA PHE A 5 2.64 -31.53 -59.37
C PHE A 5 2.17 -30.30 -58.57
N PHE A 6 0.86 -30.11 -58.43
CA PHE A 6 0.31 -29.18 -57.46
C PHE A 6 0.09 -29.93 -56.14
N PRO A 7 0.69 -29.48 -55.01
CA PRO A 7 0.39 -30.07 -53.72
C PRO A 7 -1.09 -29.82 -53.36
N PRO A 8 -1.73 -30.76 -52.63
CA PRO A 8 -3.13 -30.62 -52.24
C PRO A 8 -3.35 -29.37 -51.40
N SER A 9 -4.45 -28.67 -51.65
CA SER A 9 -4.84 -27.47 -50.91
C SER A 9 -5.10 -27.82 -49.44
N PRO A 10 -4.52 -27.08 -48.48
CA PRO A 10 -4.72 -27.36 -47.06
C PRO A 10 -6.20 -27.25 -46.68
N SER A 11 -6.69 -28.20 -45.88
CA SER A 11 -8.07 -28.18 -45.41
C SER A 11 -8.28 -27.09 -44.35
N ARG A 12 -9.53 -26.70 -44.10
CA ARG A 12 -9.88 -25.78 -42.98
C ARG A 12 -9.37 -26.29 -41.62
N ARG A 13 -9.25 -27.62 -41.47
CA ARG A 13 -8.70 -28.26 -40.27
C ARG A 13 -7.19 -28.08 -40.18
N ASP A 14 -6.48 -28.25 -41.29
CA ASP A 14 -5.03 -28.05 -41.37
C ASP A 14 -4.66 -26.58 -41.12
N PHE A 15 -5.52 -25.64 -41.54
CA PHE A 15 -5.37 -24.22 -41.24
C PHE A 15 -5.56 -23.91 -39.74
N LEU A 16 -6.57 -24.50 -39.10
CA LEU A 16 -6.81 -24.32 -37.65
C LEU A 16 -5.73 -24.99 -36.77
N TYR A 17 -5.24 -26.17 -37.15
CA TYR A 17 -4.13 -26.82 -36.44
C TYR A 17 -2.78 -26.13 -36.73
N GLY A 18 -2.59 -25.59 -37.94
CA GLY A 18 -1.40 -24.79 -38.30
C GLY A 18 -1.29 -23.47 -37.54
N LEU A 19 -2.41 -22.86 -37.13
CA LEU A 19 -2.43 -21.66 -36.29
C LEU A 19 -1.79 -21.88 -34.90
N GLY A 20 -1.84 -23.11 -34.38
CA GLY A 20 -1.19 -23.50 -33.13
C GLY A 20 0.35 -23.50 -33.20
N ALA A 21 0.93 -23.48 -34.41
CA ALA A 21 2.36 -23.42 -34.69
C ALA A 21 2.76 -22.09 -35.37
N SER A 22 1.99 -21.02 -35.15
CA SER A 22 2.28 -19.70 -35.70
C SER A 22 3.25 -18.91 -34.81
N LEU A 23 3.89 -17.87 -35.36
CA LEU A 23 4.64 -16.89 -34.56
C LEU A 23 3.79 -16.30 -33.42
N GLY A 24 2.47 -16.24 -33.59
CA GLY A 24 1.54 -15.81 -32.55
C GLY A 24 1.47 -16.77 -31.35
N SER A 25 1.50 -18.09 -31.58
CA SER A 25 1.53 -19.06 -30.47
C SER A 25 2.88 -19.11 -29.77
N VAL A 26 3.98 -18.91 -30.51
CA VAL A 26 5.32 -18.73 -29.92
C VAL A 26 5.40 -17.45 -29.10
N ALA A 27 4.92 -16.32 -29.63
CA ALA A 27 4.87 -15.05 -28.91
C ALA A 27 3.96 -15.11 -27.68
N PHE A 28 2.81 -15.77 -27.79
CA PHE A 28 1.90 -15.99 -26.66
C PHE A 28 2.52 -16.94 -25.62
N SER A 29 3.24 -17.98 -26.03
CA SER A 29 3.94 -18.88 -25.11
C SER A 29 5.16 -18.22 -24.47
N ASP A 30 5.85 -17.31 -25.16
CA ASP A 30 6.91 -16.47 -24.61
C ASP A 30 6.36 -15.43 -23.63
N LEU A 31 5.19 -14.84 -23.92
CA LEU A 31 4.47 -13.98 -22.99
C LEU A 31 4.06 -14.75 -21.72
N ILE A 32 3.41 -15.91 -21.87
CA ILE A 32 3.06 -16.78 -20.74
C ILE A 32 4.31 -17.28 -20.00
N GLY A 33 5.38 -17.63 -20.72
CA GLY A 33 6.64 -18.12 -20.15
C GLY A 33 7.38 -17.04 -19.36
N LYS A 34 7.37 -15.79 -19.82
CA LYS A 34 7.89 -14.62 -19.07
C LYS A 34 7.05 -14.30 -17.86
N GLU A 35 5.74 -14.46 -17.95
CA GLU A 35 4.81 -14.28 -16.83
C GLU A 35 4.92 -15.40 -15.77
N ALA A 36 5.30 -16.62 -16.20
CA ALA A 36 5.50 -17.78 -15.32
C ALA A 36 6.90 -17.84 -14.66
N THR A 37 7.92 -17.19 -15.24
CA THR A 37 9.30 -17.21 -14.70
C THR A 37 9.58 -16.09 -13.72
N ALA A 38 8.79 -15.02 -13.76
CA ALA A 38 8.83 -13.95 -12.78
C ALA A 38 7.80 -14.27 -11.69
N GLY A 39 8.21 -14.37 -10.41
CA GLY A 39 7.28 -14.62 -9.31
C GLY A 39 6.08 -13.65 -9.33
N PRO A 40 4.95 -13.96 -8.68
CA PRO A 40 3.71 -13.19 -8.83
C PRO A 40 3.81 -11.71 -8.38
N LEU A 41 4.86 -11.38 -7.63
CA LEU A 41 5.20 -10.04 -7.19
C LEU A 41 6.30 -9.38 -8.04
N ALA A 42 6.76 -10.00 -9.12
CA ALA A 42 7.77 -9.41 -10.00
C ALA A 42 7.30 -8.06 -10.56
N PRO A 43 8.21 -7.10 -10.80
CA PRO A 43 7.86 -5.81 -11.38
C PRO A 43 7.10 -5.99 -12.69
N LYS A 44 5.94 -5.36 -12.79
CA LYS A 44 5.11 -5.35 -14.00
C LYS A 44 5.28 -4.03 -14.74
N GLN A 45 5.27 -4.07 -16.07
CA GLN A 45 5.24 -2.83 -16.84
C GLN A 45 3.85 -2.20 -16.73
N PRO A 46 3.75 -0.94 -16.30
CA PRO A 46 2.47 -0.27 -16.23
C PRO A 46 1.94 0.04 -17.64
N THR A 47 0.63 -0.07 -17.82
CA THR A 47 -0.06 0.26 -19.08
C THR A 47 0.12 1.73 -19.48
N LEU A 48 0.32 2.61 -18.48
CA LEU A 48 0.62 4.03 -18.65
C LEU A 48 2.01 4.33 -18.10
N PRO A 49 2.77 5.27 -18.70
CA PRO A 49 4.08 5.66 -18.18
C PRO A 49 3.93 6.25 -16.77
N ALA A 50 4.33 5.48 -15.75
CA ALA A 50 4.33 5.92 -14.36
C ALA A 50 5.68 6.58 -14.02
N ARG A 51 5.64 7.79 -13.48
CA ARG A 51 6.85 8.47 -12.95
C ARG A 51 7.13 8.06 -11.51
N ALA A 52 6.09 7.90 -10.69
CA ALA A 52 6.21 7.46 -9.31
C ALA A 52 6.57 5.97 -9.25
N LYS A 53 7.65 5.65 -8.53
CA LYS A 53 8.10 4.27 -8.34
C LYS A 53 7.53 3.65 -7.06
N ASN A 54 7.34 4.46 -6.02
CA ASN A 54 6.95 4.01 -4.69
C ASN A 54 5.99 5.03 -4.07
N VAL A 55 5.20 4.60 -3.08
CA VAL A 55 4.25 5.45 -2.36
C VAL A 55 4.47 5.29 -0.86
N ILE A 56 4.56 6.42 -0.15
CA ILE A 56 4.39 6.50 1.30
C ILE A 56 3.05 7.20 1.53
N LEU A 57 2.05 6.44 2.02
CA LEU A 57 0.75 6.97 2.36
C LEU A 57 0.67 7.23 3.86
N LEU A 58 0.58 8.51 4.23
CA LEU A 58 0.37 8.93 5.61
C LEU A 58 -1.14 9.12 5.82
N PHE A 59 -1.75 8.27 6.65
CA PHE A 59 -3.18 8.30 6.92
C PHE A 59 -3.44 8.79 8.34
N MET A 60 -3.91 10.04 8.45
CA MET A 60 -4.25 10.69 9.73
C MET A 60 -5.70 10.34 10.10
N GLU A 61 -5.89 9.27 10.85
CA GLU A 61 -7.20 8.83 11.32
C GLU A 61 -7.81 9.84 12.28
N GLY A 62 -9.03 10.31 11.97
CA GLY A 62 -9.73 11.32 12.76
C GLY A 62 -9.03 12.68 12.83
N GLY A 63 -8.00 12.87 11.99
CA GLY A 63 -7.11 14.03 11.97
C GLY A 63 -7.83 15.37 11.79
N PRO A 64 -7.09 16.48 11.85
CA PRO A 64 -7.67 17.82 11.84
C PRO A 64 -8.54 18.05 10.61
N GLY A 65 -9.67 18.71 10.83
CA GLY A 65 -10.63 18.99 9.77
C GLY A 65 -10.02 19.76 8.61
N HIS A 66 -10.49 19.50 7.38
CA HIS A 66 -10.01 20.18 6.18
C HIS A 66 -10.16 21.72 6.25
N MET A 67 -11.22 22.19 6.94
CA MET A 67 -11.49 23.60 7.20
C MET A 67 -10.45 24.29 8.10
N ASP A 68 -9.71 23.50 8.89
CA ASP A 68 -8.66 23.94 9.81
C ASP A 68 -7.25 23.70 9.26
N THR A 69 -7.13 23.17 8.03
CA THR A 69 -5.85 22.78 7.43
C THR A 69 -5.61 23.45 6.09
N PHE A 70 -6.16 22.91 5.00
CA PHE A 70 -5.86 23.33 3.62
C PHE A 70 -7.07 23.86 2.84
N ASP A 71 -8.22 24.03 3.48
CA ASP A 71 -9.48 24.39 2.82
C ASP A 71 -10.31 25.38 3.66
N PRO A 72 -9.84 26.63 3.83
CA PRO A 72 -10.55 27.62 4.64
C PRO A 72 -11.98 27.77 4.15
N LYS A 73 -12.92 27.86 5.10
CA LYS A 73 -14.35 28.05 4.84
C LYS A 73 -14.83 29.42 5.36
N PRO A 74 -14.58 30.54 4.63
CA PRO A 74 -14.96 31.88 5.10
C PRO A 74 -16.45 32.03 5.46
N ALA A 75 -17.34 31.33 4.77
CA ALA A 75 -18.76 31.31 5.10
C ALA A 75 -19.04 30.66 6.46
N LEU A 76 -18.34 29.58 6.80
CA LEU A 76 -18.43 28.92 8.10
C LEU A 76 -17.95 29.85 9.22
N THR A 77 -16.82 30.54 8.99
CA THR A 77 -16.30 31.53 9.95
C THR A 77 -17.28 32.67 10.20
N LYS A 78 -17.94 33.19 9.16
CA LYS A 78 -18.97 34.23 9.30
C LYS A 78 -20.19 33.78 10.10
N LEU A 79 -20.53 32.50 10.02
CA LEU A 79 -21.66 31.90 10.73
C LEU A 79 -21.29 31.44 12.15
N HIS A 80 -20.05 31.62 12.60
CA HIS A 80 -19.60 31.11 13.88
C HIS A 80 -20.54 31.52 15.03
N LYS A 81 -20.97 30.53 15.83
CA LYS A 81 -21.96 30.64 16.92
C LYS A 81 -23.40 30.97 16.50
N ALA A 82 -23.68 31.14 15.22
CA ALA A 82 -25.06 31.21 14.73
C ALA A 82 -25.72 29.84 14.78
N GLU A 83 -27.03 29.81 15.05
CA GLU A 83 -27.82 28.58 15.07
C GLU A 83 -27.79 27.88 13.69
N SER A 84 -27.49 26.59 13.69
CA SER A 84 -27.53 25.74 12.51
C SER A 84 -28.87 25.03 12.42
N LYS A 85 -29.56 25.24 11.30
CA LYS A 85 -30.83 24.56 10.97
C LYS A 85 -30.61 23.37 10.03
N LEU A 86 -29.37 22.94 9.85
CA LEU A 86 -29.06 21.80 8.99
C LEU A 86 -29.58 20.50 9.62
N SER A 87 -30.30 19.73 8.81
CA SER A 87 -30.83 18.41 9.16
C SER A 87 -29.84 17.27 8.92
N LYS A 88 -28.67 17.56 8.32
CA LYS A 88 -27.63 16.57 8.01
C LYS A 88 -26.76 16.32 9.25
N GLY A 89 -26.54 15.05 9.60
CA GLY A 89 -25.74 14.61 10.76
C GLY A 89 -26.54 13.74 11.74
N GLN A 90 -25.88 13.24 12.80
CA GLN A 90 -26.54 12.44 13.85
C GLN A 90 -26.94 13.27 15.09
N GLU A 91 -26.49 14.52 15.17
CA GLU A 91 -26.73 15.39 16.32
C GLU A 91 -28.19 15.85 16.47
N THR A 92 -28.74 15.67 17.67
CA THR A 92 -30.08 16.12 18.07
C THR A 92 -30.01 17.34 19.00
N GLY A 93 -30.95 18.27 18.89
CA GLY A 93 -31.02 19.45 19.75
C GLY A 93 -30.43 20.72 19.14
N PHE A 94 -30.06 21.68 19.99
CA PHE A 94 -29.51 22.97 19.56
C PHE A 94 -28.14 22.78 18.92
N LYS A 95 -27.98 23.31 17.71
CA LYS A 95 -26.76 23.21 16.91
C LYS A 95 -26.31 24.61 16.51
N PHE A 96 -25.01 24.82 16.45
CA PHE A 96 -24.43 26.07 15.96
C PHE A 96 -23.19 25.80 15.12
N TYR A 97 -22.86 26.75 14.24
CA TYR A 97 -21.66 26.62 13.40
C TYR A 97 -20.39 26.93 14.20
N VAL A 98 -19.36 26.09 14.04
CA VAL A 98 -18.01 26.33 14.56
C VAL A 98 -17.12 26.75 13.40
N GLY A 99 -16.64 27.99 13.43
CA GLY A 99 -15.65 28.48 12.48
C GLY A 99 -14.24 28.08 12.90
N SER A 100 -13.33 27.98 11.93
CA SER A 100 -11.92 27.74 12.23
C SER A 100 -11.36 28.82 13.16
N PRO A 101 -10.61 28.45 14.22
CA PRO A 101 -9.94 29.42 15.08
C PRO A 101 -8.64 29.96 14.48
N PHE A 102 -8.16 29.38 13.37
CA PHE A 102 -6.86 29.67 12.78
C PHE A 102 -6.93 30.77 11.72
N GLN A 103 -5.80 31.43 11.50
CA GLN A 103 -5.62 32.30 10.33
C GLN A 103 -5.12 31.50 9.14
N PHE A 104 -5.32 32.05 7.94
CA PHE A 104 -4.92 31.39 6.69
C PHE A 104 -4.06 32.33 5.85
N ARG A 105 -3.09 31.73 5.16
CA ARG A 105 -2.17 32.41 4.26
C ARG A 105 -2.03 31.62 2.96
N LYS A 106 -1.75 32.32 1.87
CA LYS A 106 -1.29 31.70 0.61
C LYS A 106 0.21 31.56 0.66
N VAL A 107 0.71 30.38 0.30
CA VAL A 107 2.13 30.04 0.40
C VAL A 107 2.62 29.41 -0.90
N GLY A 108 3.89 29.66 -1.22
CA GLY A 108 4.53 29.19 -2.44
C GLY A 108 4.04 29.93 -3.69
N GLN A 109 4.62 29.58 -4.82
CA GLN A 109 4.18 29.98 -6.15
C GLN A 109 2.83 29.34 -6.51
N ALA A 110 2.55 28.13 -6.03
CA ALA A 110 1.26 27.46 -6.19
C ALA A 110 0.12 28.20 -5.46
N GLY A 111 0.45 29.06 -4.49
CA GLY A 111 -0.51 29.87 -3.75
C GLY A 111 -1.48 29.04 -2.91
N ILE A 112 -1.04 27.89 -2.42
CA ILE A 112 -1.85 26.99 -1.60
C ILE A 112 -2.29 27.73 -0.34
N GLU A 113 -3.60 27.75 -0.10
CA GLU A 113 -4.17 28.28 1.14
C GLU A 113 -3.99 27.27 2.26
N MET A 114 -3.30 27.66 3.32
CA MET A 114 -2.99 26.80 4.45
C MET A 114 -3.12 27.55 5.78
N CYS A 115 -3.50 26.81 6.83
CA CYS A 115 -3.64 27.38 8.17
C CYS A 115 -2.29 27.81 8.74
N ASP A 116 -2.34 28.76 9.66
CA ASP A 116 -1.14 29.40 10.18
C ASP A 116 -0.25 28.48 11.03
N GLN A 117 -0.82 27.39 11.55
CA GLN A 117 -0.14 26.37 12.36
C GLN A 117 0.81 25.48 11.56
N TRP A 118 0.68 25.41 10.24
CA TRP A 118 1.61 24.65 9.41
C TRP A 118 2.97 25.35 9.32
N LYS A 119 3.88 25.05 10.25
CA LYS A 119 5.21 25.69 10.28
C LYS A 119 6.13 25.18 9.17
N HIS A 120 6.25 23.85 9.04
CA HIS A 120 7.18 23.22 8.10
C HIS A 120 6.59 23.05 6.70
N LEU A 121 5.29 22.74 6.59
CA LEU A 121 4.61 22.62 5.29
C LEU A 121 4.42 23.97 4.59
N ALA A 122 4.56 25.08 5.33
CA ALA A 122 4.51 26.43 4.77
C ALA A 122 5.86 26.97 4.33
N ASP A 123 6.93 26.18 4.43
CA ASP A 123 8.15 26.53 3.73
C ASP A 123 7.86 26.57 2.22
N PRO A 124 8.16 27.66 1.49
CA PRO A 124 7.91 27.73 0.05
C PRO A 124 8.50 26.56 -0.74
N GLU A 125 9.67 26.04 -0.35
CA GLU A 125 10.30 24.90 -1.01
C GLU A 125 9.49 23.61 -0.83
N VAL A 126 8.76 23.47 0.28
CA VAL A 126 7.87 22.33 0.53
C VAL A 126 6.52 22.58 -0.11
N ALA A 127 5.93 23.76 0.07
CA ALA A 127 4.59 24.10 -0.38
C ALA A 127 4.44 23.97 -1.90
N ASP A 128 5.47 24.33 -2.68
CA ASP A 128 5.45 24.24 -4.13
C ASP A 128 5.60 22.81 -4.67
N GLU A 129 5.97 21.85 -3.82
CA GLU A 129 5.98 20.41 -4.13
C GLU A 129 4.66 19.71 -3.72
N LEU A 130 3.74 20.42 -3.05
CA LEU A 130 2.47 19.87 -2.61
C LEU A 130 1.39 19.96 -3.69
N CYS A 131 0.56 18.92 -3.76
CA CYS A 131 -0.71 18.95 -4.48
C CYS A 131 -1.86 18.81 -3.48
N ASN A 132 -2.72 19.83 -3.38
CA ASN A 132 -3.90 19.78 -2.53
C ASN A 132 -5.13 19.34 -3.33
N PHE A 133 -5.64 18.14 -3.06
CA PHE A 133 -6.84 17.61 -3.70
C PHE A 133 -8.04 17.64 -2.74
N ARG A 134 -8.98 18.57 -2.97
CA ARG A 134 -10.20 18.78 -2.16
C ARG A 134 -11.41 17.98 -2.65
N GLY A 135 -11.19 16.80 -3.24
CA GLY A 135 -12.24 16.00 -3.88
C GLY A 135 -12.57 14.68 -3.18
N CYS A 136 -11.86 14.32 -2.11
CA CYS A 136 -12.11 13.08 -1.38
C CYS A 136 -13.35 13.20 -0.48
N GLN A 137 -14.28 12.26 -0.60
CA GLN A 137 -15.47 12.18 0.24
C GLN A 137 -15.76 10.72 0.59
N ALA A 138 -16.14 10.47 1.85
CA ALA A 138 -16.73 9.21 2.29
C ALA A 138 -18.24 9.37 2.47
N GLU A 139 -19.00 8.30 2.19
CA GLU A 139 -20.46 8.27 2.38
C GLU A 139 -20.88 8.05 3.82
N SER A 140 -20.07 7.28 4.58
CA SER A 140 -20.39 6.94 5.95
C SER A 140 -19.89 8.00 6.92
N LEU A 141 -20.69 8.25 7.96
CA LEU A 141 -20.30 9.04 9.12
C LEU A 141 -19.63 8.18 10.20
N ASN A 142 -19.64 6.85 10.03
CA ASN A 142 -19.02 5.94 10.99
C ASN A 142 -17.55 5.71 10.62
N HIS A 143 -16.66 5.86 11.59
CA HIS A 143 -15.21 5.76 11.41
C HIS A 143 -14.78 4.47 10.66
N PRO A 144 -15.06 3.23 11.13
CA PRO A 144 -14.64 2.03 10.42
C PRO A 144 -15.09 1.97 8.96
N GLU A 145 -16.34 2.32 8.67
CA GLU A 145 -16.87 2.29 7.30
C GLU A 145 -16.23 3.34 6.41
N ALA A 146 -15.99 4.55 6.93
CA ALA A 146 -15.31 5.61 6.20
C ALA A 146 -13.84 5.25 5.94
N LEU A 147 -13.17 4.66 6.93
CA LEU A 147 -11.79 4.17 6.79
C LEU A 147 -11.69 3.06 5.74
N TYR A 148 -12.57 2.06 5.78
CA TYR A 148 -12.61 1.04 4.73
C TYR A 148 -12.87 1.65 3.37
N HIS A 149 -13.78 2.62 3.26
CA HIS A 149 -14.09 3.25 1.99
C HIS A 149 -12.87 3.96 1.40
N MET A 150 -12.13 4.71 2.21
CA MET A 150 -10.91 5.41 1.77
C MET A 150 -9.78 4.46 1.39
N ASN A 151 -9.67 3.31 2.07
CA ASN A 151 -8.57 2.38 1.84
C ASN A 151 -8.87 1.33 0.77
N THR A 152 -10.12 0.86 0.67
CA THR A 152 -10.52 -0.29 -0.16
C THR A 152 -11.53 0.06 -1.25
N GLY A 153 -12.13 1.25 -1.20
CA GLY A 153 -13.28 1.61 -2.05
C GLY A 153 -14.61 1.01 -1.60
N SER A 154 -14.60 0.16 -0.56
CA SER A 154 -15.80 -0.48 -0.01
C SER A 154 -16.05 -0.06 1.43
N ARG A 155 -17.32 0.16 1.78
CA ARG A 155 -17.73 0.45 3.16
C ARG A 155 -17.69 -0.79 4.07
N LEU A 156 -17.58 -1.98 3.51
CA LEU A 156 -17.59 -3.25 4.24
C LEU A 156 -16.18 -3.79 4.52
N GLY A 157 -15.13 -3.22 3.92
CA GLY A 157 -13.75 -3.65 4.12
C GLY A 157 -13.39 -5.01 3.50
N ALA A 158 -14.20 -5.49 2.55
CA ALA A 158 -13.99 -6.78 1.88
C ALA A 158 -13.12 -6.67 0.61
N ASP A 159 -12.99 -5.45 0.05
CA ASP A 159 -12.26 -5.23 -1.19
C ASP A 159 -10.77 -5.01 -0.94
N PRO A 160 -9.91 -5.23 -1.96
CA PRO A 160 -8.48 -5.04 -1.82
C PRO A 160 -8.15 -3.59 -1.51
N ALA A 161 -7.26 -3.37 -0.54
CA ALA A 161 -6.80 -2.04 -0.20
C ALA A 161 -5.93 -1.43 -1.31
N ILE A 162 -5.76 -0.11 -1.28
CA ILE A 162 -4.99 0.65 -2.27
C ILE A 162 -3.56 0.12 -2.45
N GLY A 163 -2.89 -0.30 -1.37
CA GLY A 163 -1.57 -0.91 -1.44
C GLY A 163 -1.56 -2.30 -2.09
N ALA A 164 -2.62 -3.09 -1.88
CA ALA A 164 -2.81 -4.38 -2.55
C ALA A 164 -3.04 -4.18 -4.05
N TRP A 165 -3.83 -3.18 -4.46
CA TRP A 165 -4.00 -2.83 -5.87
C TRP A 165 -2.70 -2.33 -6.52
N ALA A 166 -1.95 -1.49 -5.82
CA ALA A 166 -0.67 -0.98 -6.32
C ALA A 166 0.33 -2.11 -6.57
N THR A 167 0.43 -3.06 -5.64
CA THR A 167 1.31 -4.23 -5.78
C THR A 167 0.79 -5.25 -6.79
N TYR A 168 -0.52 -5.42 -6.91
CA TYR A 168 -1.12 -6.25 -7.96
C TYR A 168 -0.81 -5.72 -9.36
N GLY A 169 -1.00 -4.42 -9.58
CA GLY A 169 -0.80 -3.79 -10.88
C GLY A 169 0.67 -3.63 -11.27
N LEU A 170 1.56 -3.39 -10.30
CA LEU A 170 2.95 -2.98 -10.57
C LEU A 170 4.01 -3.95 -10.05
N GLY A 171 3.64 -4.92 -9.22
CA GLY A 171 4.59 -5.75 -8.49
C GLY A 171 5.43 -4.97 -7.48
N THR A 172 6.41 -5.63 -6.88
CA THR A 172 7.41 -5.05 -5.98
C THR A 172 8.78 -4.97 -6.67
N LEU A 173 9.55 -3.93 -6.34
CA LEU A 173 10.93 -3.79 -6.81
C LEU A 173 11.91 -4.63 -5.99
N ASN A 174 11.46 -5.14 -4.83
CA ASN A 174 12.24 -5.98 -3.93
C ASN A 174 11.52 -7.29 -3.64
N GLN A 175 12.14 -8.42 -3.99
CA GLN A 175 11.58 -9.77 -3.80
C GLN A 175 11.83 -10.37 -2.40
N ASN A 176 12.66 -9.71 -1.59
CA ASN A 176 12.99 -10.09 -0.23
C ASN A 176 12.19 -9.33 0.83
N LEU A 177 11.45 -8.29 0.43
CA LEU A 177 10.57 -7.50 1.29
C LEU A 177 9.12 -7.53 0.77
N PRO A 178 8.12 -7.35 1.64
CA PRO A 178 6.73 -7.24 1.22
C PRO A 178 6.55 -6.06 0.27
N GLY A 179 5.72 -6.24 -0.76
CA GLY A 179 5.38 -5.14 -1.66
C GLY A 179 4.52 -4.06 -0.98
N TYR A 180 3.70 -4.45 -0.02
CA TYR A 180 2.81 -3.58 0.74
C TYR A 180 3.05 -3.73 2.24
N VAL A 181 3.57 -2.68 2.84
CA VAL A 181 3.88 -2.60 4.27
C VAL A 181 2.93 -1.63 4.95
N VAL A 182 2.49 -1.99 6.16
CA VAL A 182 1.65 -1.14 7.01
C VAL A 182 2.32 -0.94 8.36
N MET A 183 2.37 0.30 8.82
CA MET A 183 2.77 0.64 10.17
C MET A 183 1.58 1.31 10.87
N THR A 184 1.31 0.88 12.10
CA THR A 184 0.28 1.45 12.96
C THR A 184 0.94 1.91 14.24
N GLU A 185 0.25 2.76 14.99
CA GLU A 185 0.54 2.96 16.41
C GLU A 185 0.23 1.69 17.23
N LEU A 186 0.21 1.80 18.56
CA LEU A 186 -0.02 0.68 19.47
C LEU A 186 -1.35 -0.04 19.15
N ALA A 187 -2.40 0.75 18.87
CA ALA A 187 -3.70 0.26 18.44
C ALA A 187 -3.79 0.13 16.92
N PHE A 188 -4.67 -0.74 16.47
CA PHE A 188 -5.09 -0.74 15.07
C PHE A 188 -6.01 0.47 14.81
N PRO A 189 -6.05 0.97 13.56
CA PRO A 189 -7.08 1.92 13.19
C PRO A 189 -8.46 1.31 13.35
N GLN A 190 -9.49 2.14 13.43
CA GLN A 190 -10.86 1.67 13.49
C GLN A 190 -11.21 0.78 12.29
N GLY A 191 -11.86 -0.36 12.55
CA GLY A 191 -12.03 -1.45 11.58
C GLY A 191 -10.85 -2.44 11.52
N GLY A 192 -9.77 -2.21 12.24
CA GLY A 192 -8.68 -3.18 12.37
C GLY A 192 -7.94 -3.44 11.06
N ALA A 193 -7.50 -4.68 10.88
CA ALA A 193 -6.71 -5.09 9.72
C ALA A 193 -7.47 -5.10 8.38
N GLY A 194 -8.80 -4.97 8.40
CA GLY A 194 -9.60 -4.83 7.18
C GLY A 194 -9.17 -3.64 6.31
N ASN A 195 -8.56 -2.61 6.92
CA ASN A 195 -8.05 -1.43 6.22
C ASN A 195 -6.91 -1.71 5.23
N TRP A 196 -6.22 -2.85 5.33
CA TRP A 196 -5.11 -3.21 4.45
C TRP A 196 -5.23 -4.64 3.90
N SER A 197 -6.47 -5.08 3.72
CA SER A 197 -6.80 -6.41 3.21
C SER A 197 -6.38 -6.59 1.75
N ASN A 198 -6.00 -7.81 1.37
CA ASN A 198 -5.91 -8.23 -0.04
C ASN A 198 -7.29 -8.46 -0.69
N GLY A 199 -8.37 -8.50 0.10
CA GLY A 199 -9.72 -8.80 -0.37
C GLY A 199 -9.77 -10.13 -1.14
N PHE A 200 -10.30 -10.08 -2.36
CA PHE A 200 -10.36 -11.23 -3.27
C PHE A 200 -9.06 -11.47 -4.07
N LEU A 201 -8.03 -10.62 -3.94
CA LEU A 201 -6.73 -10.87 -4.57
C LEU A 201 -6.01 -12.01 -3.83
N PRO A 202 -5.02 -12.67 -4.45
CA PRO A 202 -4.21 -13.67 -3.75
C PRO A 202 -3.53 -13.15 -2.48
N ALA A 203 -3.31 -14.03 -1.49
CA ALA A 203 -2.83 -13.67 -0.16
C ALA A 203 -1.44 -12.99 -0.13
N TYR A 204 -0.61 -13.16 -1.16
CA TYR A 204 0.69 -12.48 -1.24
C TYR A 204 0.60 -10.96 -1.50
N TYR A 205 -0.60 -10.42 -1.77
CA TYR A 205 -0.85 -8.97 -1.82
C TYR A 205 -1.34 -8.38 -0.49
N GLN A 206 -1.47 -9.20 0.56
CA GLN A 206 -1.91 -8.76 1.88
C GLN A 206 -0.93 -7.76 2.47
N GLY A 207 -1.44 -6.65 3.02
CA GLY A 207 -0.62 -5.69 3.74
C GLY A 207 0.08 -6.35 4.93
N THR A 208 1.40 -6.24 4.97
CA THR A 208 2.22 -6.81 6.05
C THR A 208 2.43 -5.74 7.11
N ARG A 209 1.89 -5.98 8.32
CA ARG A 209 2.10 -5.06 9.44
C ARG A 209 3.52 -5.19 9.97
N LEU A 210 4.22 -4.07 10.08
CA LEU A 210 5.50 -3.96 10.77
C LEU A 210 5.33 -3.16 12.06
N ARG A 211 5.88 -3.71 13.14
CA ARG A 211 6.01 -3.00 14.41
C ARG A 211 7.22 -2.09 14.34
N THR A 212 7.04 -0.87 14.83
CA THR A 212 8.11 0.12 14.92
C THR A 212 9.03 -0.11 16.11
N GLU A 213 8.65 -0.96 17.05
CA GLU A 213 9.44 -1.33 18.23
C GLU A 213 9.36 -2.83 18.51
N GLY A 214 10.45 -3.36 19.08
CA GLY A 214 10.59 -4.78 19.38
C GLY A 214 10.77 -5.63 18.13
N SER A 215 10.23 -6.86 18.15
CA SER A 215 10.28 -7.74 16.98
C SER A 215 9.35 -7.19 15.89
N PRO A 216 9.88 -6.78 14.72
CA PRO A 216 9.12 -6.05 13.70
C PRO A 216 7.99 -6.86 13.09
N ILE A 217 8.24 -8.16 12.95
CA ILE A 217 7.27 -9.17 12.55
C ILE A 217 7.33 -10.23 13.63
N LEU A 218 6.17 -10.58 14.15
CA LEU A 218 6.06 -11.63 15.15
C LEU A 218 6.66 -12.92 14.59
N ASP A 219 7.46 -13.60 15.41
CA ASP A 219 8.05 -14.91 15.10
C ASP A 219 8.96 -14.94 13.86
N LEU A 220 9.54 -13.79 13.46
CA LEU A 220 10.48 -13.75 12.34
C LEU A 220 11.80 -14.47 12.66
N ASN A 221 12.25 -14.43 13.92
CA ASN A 221 13.53 -15.00 14.31
C ASN A 221 13.47 -16.53 14.38
N SER A 222 14.48 -17.18 13.79
CA SER A 222 14.69 -18.62 13.96
C SER A 222 14.96 -18.98 15.42
N GLN A 223 14.61 -20.21 15.79
CA GLN A 223 15.03 -20.79 17.06
C GLN A 223 16.57 -20.88 17.11
N PRO A 224 17.23 -20.61 18.25
CA PRO A 224 18.70 -20.51 18.33
C PRO A 224 19.46 -21.74 17.84
N HIS A 225 18.85 -22.92 17.95
CA HIS A 225 19.44 -24.21 17.56
C HIS A 225 19.21 -24.58 16.08
N LYS A 226 18.44 -23.79 15.33
CA LYS A 226 18.17 -24.03 13.91
C LYS A 226 19.06 -23.15 13.05
N SER A 227 19.96 -23.78 12.30
CA SER A 227 20.74 -23.09 11.28
C SER A 227 19.87 -22.70 10.09
N ARG A 228 20.34 -21.69 9.33
CA ARG A 228 19.71 -21.27 8.09
C ARG A 228 19.59 -22.41 7.08
N GLU A 229 20.61 -23.27 7.01
CA GLU A 229 20.60 -24.45 6.14
C GLU A 229 19.50 -25.44 6.53
N HIS A 230 19.27 -25.63 7.83
CA HIS A 230 18.16 -26.47 8.31
C HIS A 230 16.81 -25.86 7.90
N GLN A 231 16.60 -24.56 8.10
CA GLN A 231 15.36 -23.90 7.69
C GLN A 231 15.15 -23.99 6.17
N ARG A 232 16.20 -23.80 5.37
CA ARG A 232 16.12 -23.92 3.90
C ARG A 232 15.69 -25.33 3.48
N ARG A 233 16.32 -26.37 4.03
CA ARG A 233 15.93 -27.77 3.76
C ARG A 233 14.49 -28.06 4.16
N ALA A 234 14.03 -27.55 5.30
CA ALA A 234 12.65 -27.72 5.74
C ALA A 234 11.64 -27.04 4.81
N LEU A 235 11.98 -25.84 4.30
CA LEU A 235 11.16 -25.14 3.31
C LEU A 235 11.18 -25.85 1.96
N ASP A 236 12.32 -26.39 1.53
CA ASP A 236 12.43 -27.15 0.27
C ASP A 236 11.56 -28.42 0.30
N GLU A 237 11.58 -29.14 1.43
CA GLU A 237 10.72 -30.31 1.65
C GLU A 237 9.23 -29.93 1.65
N LEU A 238 8.88 -28.85 2.36
CA LEU A 238 7.51 -28.32 2.40
C LEU A 238 7.05 -27.87 1.01
N ALA A 239 7.92 -27.22 0.25
CA ALA A 239 7.64 -26.79 -1.11
C ALA A 239 7.42 -27.99 -2.05
N ALA A 240 8.19 -29.07 -1.90
CA ALA A 240 8.01 -30.30 -2.66
C ALA A 240 6.65 -30.95 -2.36
N LEU A 241 6.30 -31.10 -1.08
CA LEU A 241 5.01 -31.65 -0.63
C LEU A 241 3.83 -30.81 -1.13
N ASN A 242 3.91 -29.49 -0.97
CA ASN A 242 2.85 -28.60 -1.43
C ASN A 242 2.72 -28.59 -2.95
N SER A 243 3.83 -28.70 -3.69
CA SER A 243 3.80 -28.79 -5.16
C SER A 243 3.12 -30.07 -5.63
N ASP A 244 3.36 -31.19 -4.96
CA ASP A 244 2.66 -32.45 -5.27
C ASP A 244 1.16 -32.35 -5.00
N TYR A 245 0.79 -31.81 -3.84
CA TYR A 245 -0.60 -31.60 -3.47
C TYR A 245 -1.32 -30.64 -4.43
N ALA A 246 -0.67 -29.53 -4.83
CA ALA A 246 -1.22 -28.54 -5.75
C ALA A 246 -1.51 -29.13 -7.14
N ARG A 247 -0.69 -30.08 -7.63
CA ARG A 247 -0.95 -30.79 -8.89
C ARG A 247 -2.22 -31.63 -8.83
N GLN A 248 -2.56 -32.15 -7.65
CA GLN A 248 -3.75 -32.98 -7.43
C GLN A 248 -5.01 -32.11 -7.19
N HIS A 249 -4.84 -30.86 -6.76
CA HIS A 249 -5.92 -29.94 -6.37
C HIS A 249 -5.76 -28.55 -7.04
N PRO A 250 -5.84 -28.48 -8.38
CA PRO A 250 -5.60 -27.24 -9.13
C PRO A 250 -6.59 -26.09 -8.78
N GLU A 251 -7.73 -26.41 -8.18
CA GLU A 251 -8.70 -25.45 -7.68
C GLU A 251 -8.23 -24.67 -6.43
N GLN A 252 -7.26 -25.19 -5.67
CA GLN A 252 -6.79 -24.59 -4.42
C GLN A 252 -5.68 -23.55 -4.66
N ARG A 253 -6.04 -22.44 -5.31
CA ARG A 253 -5.08 -21.35 -5.64
C ARG A 253 -4.45 -20.69 -4.40
N ASP A 254 -5.09 -20.79 -3.24
CA ASP A 254 -4.58 -20.27 -1.97
C ASP A 254 -3.32 -20.99 -1.48
N LEU A 255 -3.10 -22.25 -1.88
CA LEU A 255 -1.92 -23.01 -1.47
C LEU A 255 -0.63 -22.38 -2.02
N ALA A 256 -0.63 -22.00 -3.29
CA ALA A 256 0.50 -21.31 -3.91
C ALA A 256 0.79 -19.98 -3.19
N ALA A 257 -0.25 -19.27 -2.75
CA ALA A 257 -0.06 -18.02 -2.03
C ALA A 257 0.55 -18.23 -0.64
N ARG A 258 0.18 -19.31 0.06
CA ARG A 258 0.80 -19.69 1.34
C ARG A 258 2.27 -20.08 1.19
N MET A 259 2.61 -20.80 0.12
CA MET A 259 4.00 -21.15 -0.20
C MET A 259 4.86 -19.90 -0.38
N GLU A 260 4.38 -18.92 -1.15
CA GLU A 260 5.09 -17.64 -1.34
C GLU A 260 5.26 -16.87 -0.03
N THR A 261 4.26 -16.88 0.86
CA THR A 261 4.38 -16.25 2.18
C THR A 261 5.50 -16.86 3.02
N TYR A 262 5.67 -18.19 3.00
CA TYR A 262 6.77 -18.85 3.73
C TYR A 262 8.14 -18.50 3.14
N GLU A 263 8.25 -18.47 1.81
CA GLU A 263 9.49 -18.07 1.12
C GLU A 263 9.85 -16.62 1.40
N LEU A 264 8.86 -15.72 1.33
CA LEU A 264 9.05 -14.32 1.65
C LEU A 264 9.52 -14.16 3.11
N ALA A 265 8.88 -14.83 4.08
CA ALA A 265 9.29 -14.77 5.48
C ALA A 265 10.75 -15.23 5.68
N TYR A 266 11.20 -16.27 4.97
CA TYR A 266 12.59 -16.72 5.00
C TYR A 266 13.56 -15.69 4.42
N ARG A 267 13.22 -15.06 3.28
CA ARG A 267 14.06 -14.00 2.68
C ARG A 267 14.14 -12.77 3.58
N MET A 268 13.01 -12.40 4.18
CA MET A 268 12.88 -11.25 5.07
C MET A 268 13.80 -11.33 6.31
N GLN A 269 14.11 -12.53 6.81
CA GLN A 269 15.00 -12.70 7.98
C GLN A 269 16.37 -12.04 7.79
N MET A 270 16.88 -11.96 6.55
CA MET A 270 18.17 -11.34 6.26
C MET A 270 18.09 -9.83 6.09
N GLU A 271 16.99 -9.33 5.55
CA GLU A 271 16.90 -7.94 5.06
C GLU A 271 16.20 -7.01 6.05
N VAL A 272 15.21 -7.52 6.78
CA VAL A 272 14.41 -6.76 7.75
C VAL A 272 15.25 -6.12 8.86
N PRO A 273 16.26 -6.79 9.48
CA PRO A 273 17.06 -6.17 10.54
C PRO A 273 17.79 -4.89 10.09
N GLU A 274 18.36 -4.90 8.87
CA GLU A 274 19.07 -3.74 8.32
C GLU A 274 18.10 -2.60 7.98
N VAL A 275 16.95 -2.92 7.38
CA VAL A 275 15.92 -1.93 7.00
C VAL A 275 15.40 -1.20 8.24
N LEU A 276 15.29 -1.89 9.37
CA LEU A 276 14.65 -1.37 10.58
C LEU A 276 15.60 -0.80 11.62
N SER A 277 16.90 -1.03 11.49
CA SER A 277 17.88 -0.32 12.30
C SER A 277 17.98 1.13 11.81
N ILE A 278 17.73 2.05 12.75
CA ILE A 278 17.96 3.49 12.59
C ILE A 278 19.26 3.93 13.27
N ASP A 279 20.03 2.97 13.81
CA ASP A 279 21.21 3.27 14.63
C ASP A 279 22.32 3.92 13.80
N GLY A 280 22.36 3.63 12.49
CA GLY A 280 23.28 4.26 11.54
C GLY A 280 22.84 5.64 11.02
N GLU A 281 21.65 6.14 11.38
CA GLU A 281 21.17 7.46 10.93
C GLU A 281 21.87 8.58 11.71
N SER A 282 22.28 9.63 10.99
CA SER A 282 22.93 10.80 11.60
C SER A 282 22.01 11.52 12.58
N GLU A 283 22.60 12.20 13.57
CA GLU A 283 21.83 12.98 14.56
C GLU A 283 20.95 14.04 13.88
N ALA A 284 21.48 14.74 12.87
CA ALA A 284 20.71 15.70 12.07
C ALA A 284 19.49 15.07 11.37
N THR A 285 19.60 13.83 10.89
CA THR A 285 18.45 13.13 10.29
C THR A 285 17.43 12.76 11.36
N ARG A 286 17.88 12.30 12.52
CA ARG A 286 16.98 11.97 13.64
C ARG A 286 16.22 13.20 14.13
N GLU A 287 16.89 14.34 14.20
CA GLU A 287 16.28 15.63 14.54
C GLU A 287 15.28 16.08 13.46
N LEU A 288 15.61 15.96 12.18
CA LEU A 288 14.72 16.30 11.06
C LEU A 288 13.40 15.51 11.11
N TYR A 289 13.45 14.23 11.51
CA TYR A 289 12.25 13.40 11.69
C TYR A 289 11.58 13.60 13.06
N GLY A 290 12.05 14.52 13.90
CA GLY A 290 11.45 14.81 15.20
C GLY A 290 11.61 13.69 16.23
N LEU A 291 12.68 12.88 16.14
CA LEU A 291 12.93 11.77 17.07
C LEU A 291 13.33 12.22 18.48
N ASN A 292 13.74 13.48 18.63
CA ASN A 292 14.18 14.06 19.90
C ASN A 292 13.01 14.56 20.77
N GLU A 293 11.81 14.60 20.22
CA GLU A 293 10.61 15.12 20.88
C GLU A 293 9.60 14.00 21.14
N THR A 294 9.17 13.85 22.40
CA THR A 294 8.30 12.74 22.83
C THR A 294 7.04 12.60 21.99
N HIS A 295 6.44 13.71 21.56
CA HIS A 295 5.17 13.70 20.83
C HIS A 295 5.28 13.32 19.35
N THR A 296 6.47 13.42 18.76
CA THR A 296 6.72 13.17 17.33
C THR A 296 7.58 11.95 17.12
N ALA A 297 8.32 11.50 18.14
CA ALA A 297 9.29 10.42 18.02
C ALA A 297 8.70 9.14 17.41
N THR A 298 7.50 8.75 17.82
CA THR A 298 6.84 7.53 17.30
C THR A 298 6.50 7.65 15.82
N PHE A 299 5.81 8.73 15.43
CA PHE A 299 5.40 8.96 14.04
C PHE A 299 6.60 9.28 13.15
N GLY A 300 7.56 10.05 13.65
CA GLY A 300 8.84 10.33 13.03
C GLY A 300 9.63 9.07 12.74
N ARG A 301 9.67 8.12 13.69
CA ARG A 301 10.32 6.81 13.50
C ARG A 301 9.63 6.03 12.39
N GLN A 302 8.30 6.02 12.35
CA GLN A 302 7.54 5.39 11.26
C GLN A 302 7.89 6.01 9.90
N CYS A 303 7.92 7.34 9.80
CA CYS A 303 8.27 8.03 8.56
C CYS A 303 9.71 7.72 8.10
N LEU A 304 10.67 7.69 9.04
CA LEU A 304 12.07 7.35 8.73
C LEU A 304 12.20 5.91 8.25
N LEU A 305 11.50 4.97 8.89
CA LEU A 305 11.44 3.58 8.45
C LEU A 305 10.79 3.45 7.07
N ALA A 306 9.73 4.21 6.80
CA ALA A 306 9.06 4.22 5.50
C ALA A 306 10.00 4.70 4.38
N ARG A 307 10.80 5.75 4.63
CA ARG A 307 11.85 6.19 3.69
C ARG A 307 12.80 5.05 3.37
N ARG A 308 13.36 4.40 4.41
CA ARG A 308 14.32 3.28 4.25
C ARG A 308 13.72 2.10 3.49
N MET A 309 12.46 1.77 3.75
CA MET A 309 11.75 0.70 3.03
C MET A 309 11.58 1.02 1.54
N VAL A 310 11.20 2.25 1.22
CA VAL A 310 11.09 2.71 -0.17
C VAL A 310 12.45 2.72 -0.87
N GLU A 311 13.51 3.17 -0.20
CA GLU A 311 14.89 3.11 -0.70
C GLU A 311 15.34 1.66 -0.98
N LYS A 312 14.88 0.70 -0.16
CA LYS A 312 15.09 -0.73 -0.37
C LYS A 312 14.09 -1.35 -1.35
N GLY A 313 13.21 -0.59 -1.99
CA GLY A 313 12.35 -1.07 -3.07
C GLY A 313 10.97 -1.60 -2.66
N VAL A 314 10.54 -1.37 -1.41
CA VAL A 314 9.14 -1.61 -1.01
C VAL A 314 8.22 -0.69 -1.79
N ARG A 315 7.24 -1.24 -2.51
CA ARG A 315 6.39 -0.48 -3.44
C ARG A 315 5.47 0.49 -2.72
N PHE A 316 4.81 0.03 -1.66
CA PHE A 316 3.78 0.80 -0.96
C PHE A 316 3.98 0.67 0.55
N VAL A 317 4.17 1.79 1.21
CA VAL A 317 4.23 1.87 2.67
C VAL A 317 3.08 2.74 3.14
N GLN A 318 2.26 2.23 4.05
CA GLN A 318 1.19 3.00 4.66
C GLN A 318 1.43 3.16 6.15
N ILE A 319 1.25 4.37 6.65
CA ILE A 319 1.39 4.71 8.06
C ILE A 319 0.03 5.21 8.55
N PHE A 320 -0.52 4.54 9.55
CA PHE A 320 -1.68 5.01 10.28
C PHE A 320 -1.21 5.74 11.54
N SER A 321 -1.54 7.02 11.63
CA SER A 321 -1.45 7.79 12.86
C SER A 321 -2.84 8.22 13.28
N GLY A 322 -3.16 8.03 14.55
CA GLY A 322 -4.51 8.20 15.08
C GLY A 322 -4.50 8.90 16.43
N GLY A 323 -5.59 8.73 17.17
CA GLY A 323 -5.77 9.39 18.48
C GLY A 323 -6.48 10.74 18.41
N TRP A 324 -6.87 11.18 17.22
CA TRP A 324 -7.78 12.31 17.01
C TRP A 324 -9.20 11.83 16.74
N ASP A 325 -10.18 12.62 17.16
CA ASP A 325 -11.57 12.47 16.75
C ASP A 325 -12.20 13.86 16.56
N SER A 326 -11.91 14.46 15.40
CA SER A 326 -12.34 15.83 15.07
C SER A 326 -13.76 15.91 14.48
N HIS A 327 -14.62 14.92 14.78
CA HIS A 327 -16.00 14.82 14.26
C HIS A 327 -16.88 16.04 14.58
#